data_AF-A0A6N2BKL2-F1
#
_entry.id   AF-A0A6N2BKL2-F1
#
_cell.length_a   1.000
_cell.length_b   1.000
_cell.length_c   1.000
_cell.angle_alpha   90.00
_cell.angle_beta   90.00
_cell.angle_gamma   90.00
#
_symmetry.space_group_name_H-M   'P 1'
#
loop_
_entity.id
_entity.type
_entity.pdbx_description
1 polymer ?
#
loop_
_entity_poly.entity_id
_entity_poly.type
_entity_poly.pdbx_seq_one_letter_code
_entity_poly.pdbx_strand_id
1 'polypeptide(L)'
;MSSNLIDYFPHNFILGINVVASPSAKPIISAMYPCYLISSSFSENIAEVFPTISLNFAGDASMNLTPTDYLKDMGFVDGAAKWCIHFISRNLSLTTLGDVVLKDRIIVYDLARQRIGWANHNCSLLVNVSITSDTYDVTLASTIYHMLGLILFILNLFWSQ
;
A
#
# COMPACT_ATOMS: atom_id res chain seq x y z
N MET A 1 12.27 -16.57 -0.90
CA MET A 1 12.64 -15.18 -1.24
C MET A 1 11.45 -14.31 -0.84
N SER A 2 11.46 -13.72 0.36
CA SER A 2 10.49 -12.67 0.71
C SER A 2 11.02 -11.39 0.09
N SER A 3 10.56 -11.05 -1.11
CA SER A 3 10.73 -9.69 -1.61
C SER A 3 9.79 -8.81 -0.81
N ASN A 4 10.24 -8.31 0.34
CA ASN A 4 9.50 -7.29 1.06
C ASN A 4 9.34 -6.11 0.09
N LEU A 5 8.12 -5.76 -0.30
CA LEU A 5 7.88 -4.64 -1.18
C LEU A 5 8.13 -3.39 -0.35
N ILE A 6 9.30 -2.79 -0.55
CA ILE A 6 9.70 -1.59 0.20
C ILE A 6 8.90 -0.41 -0.33
N ASP A 7 8.28 0.32 0.59
CA ASP A 7 7.67 1.62 0.31
C ASP A 7 8.73 2.65 -0.11
N TYR A 8 8.41 3.41 -1.16
CA TYR A 8 9.26 4.51 -1.64
C TYR A 8 8.46 5.79 -1.64
N PHE A 9 9.02 6.84 -1.03
CA PHE A 9 8.45 8.18 -1.07
C PHE A 9 9.47 9.21 -1.56
N PRO A 10 9.01 10.26 -2.25
CA PRO A 10 9.86 11.39 -2.63
C PRO A 10 10.49 12.10 -1.42
N HIS A 11 11.65 12.71 -1.60
CA HIS A 11 12.37 13.41 -0.51
C HIS A 11 11.56 14.53 0.17
N ASN A 12 10.73 15.26 -0.58
CA ASN A 12 9.87 16.32 -0.01
C ASN A 12 8.82 15.77 0.97
N PHE A 13 8.46 14.49 0.89
CA PHE A 13 7.58 13.85 1.86
C PHE A 13 8.21 13.81 3.26
N ILE A 14 9.50 13.45 3.35
CA ILE A 14 10.27 13.46 4.61
C ILE A 14 10.40 14.90 5.14
N LEU A 15 10.69 15.86 4.26
CA LEU A 15 10.76 17.26 4.65
C LEU A 15 9.42 17.75 5.23
N GLY A 16 8.31 17.33 4.62
CA GLY A 16 6.97 17.59 5.15
C GLY A 16 6.83 17.12 6.59
N ILE A 17 7.14 15.85 6.87
CA ILE A 17 7.08 15.27 8.23
C ILE A 17 7.95 16.08 9.21
N ASN A 18 9.18 16.42 8.83
CA ASN A 18 10.09 17.20 9.68
C ASN A 18 9.52 18.58 10.06
N VAL A 19 8.75 19.20 9.18
CA VAL A 19 8.15 20.52 9.41
C VAL A 19 6.97 20.44 10.39
N VAL A 20 6.19 19.37 10.33
CA VAL A 20 4.95 19.24 11.11
C VAL A 20 5.10 18.41 12.40
N ALA A 21 6.20 17.67 12.54
CA ALA A 21 6.51 16.96 13.77
C ALA A 21 6.66 17.93 14.95
N SER A 22 6.35 17.45 16.16
CA SER A 22 6.53 18.21 17.40
C SER A 22 8.00 18.65 17.55
N PRO A 23 8.26 19.87 18.05
CA PRO A 23 9.63 20.34 18.33
C PRO A 23 10.43 19.43 19.28
N SER A 24 9.75 18.55 20.03
CA SER A 24 10.37 17.57 20.90
C SER A 24 11.04 16.42 20.15
N ALA A 25 10.70 16.22 18.87
CA ALA A 25 11.32 15.23 18.00
C ALA A 25 12.61 15.79 17.41
N LYS A 26 13.75 15.20 17.80
CA LYS A 26 15.07 15.59 17.29
C LYS A 26 15.46 14.69 16.12
N PRO A 27 15.52 15.20 14.88
CA PRO A 27 15.98 14.41 13.75
C PRO A 27 17.45 14.03 13.93
N ILE A 28 17.80 12.79 13.58
CA ILE A 28 19.18 12.28 13.62
C ILE A 28 19.58 11.70 12.26
N ILE A 29 20.86 11.82 11.94
CA ILE A 29 21.43 11.23 10.73
C ILE A 29 21.59 9.73 10.97
N SER A 30 20.79 8.93 10.27
CA SER A 30 20.85 7.47 10.26
C SER A 30 20.95 7.02 8.81
N ALA A 31 21.91 6.14 8.52
CA ALA A 31 22.38 5.84 7.17
C ALA A 31 21.27 5.67 6.12
N MET A 32 20.35 4.70 6.35
CA MET A 32 19.40 4.25 5.33
C MET A 32 17.97 4.79 5.52
N TYR A 33 17.62 5.19 6.75
CA TYR A 33 16.28 5.64 7.10
C TYR A 33 16.37 6.89 7.99
N PRO A 34 15.65 7.98 7.67
CA PRO A 34 15.52 9.12 8.56
C PRO A 34 14.94 8.70 9.91
N CYS A 35 15.51 9.21 11.00
CA CYS A 35 15.09 8.85 12.35
C CYS A 35 14.97 10.07 13.26
N TYR A 36 14.27 9.89 14.36
CA TYR A 36 14.01 10.89 15.38
C TYR A 36 14.31 10.31 16.77
N LEU A 37 14.86 11.15 17.63
CA LEU A 37 14.91 10.89 19.07
C LEU A 37 13.82 11.69 19.75
N ILE A 38 13.02 11.02 20.57
CA ILE A 38 11.93 11.61 21.35
C ILE A 38 12.12 11.25 22.83
N SER A 39 11.51 12.02 23.73
CA SER A 39 11.46 11.64 25.15
C SER A 39 10.84 10.25 25.32
N SER A 40 11.41 9.42 26.20
CA SER A 40 10.88 8.09 26.51
C SER A 40 9.43 8.14 27.00
N SER A 41 9.00 9.25 27.60
CA SER A 41 7.60 9.51 28.00
C SER A 41 6.61 9.48 26.84
N PHE A 42 7.04 9.75 25.61
CA PHE A 42 6.18 9.70 24.42
C PHE A 42 6.21 8.36 23.69
N SER A 43 7.00 7.39 24.15
CA SER A 43 7.15 6.10 23.46
C SER A 43 5.84 5.32 23.31
N GLU A 44 4.93 5.46 24.28
CA GLU A 44 3.61 4.83 24.26
C GLU A 44 2.53 5.70 23.58
N ASN A 45 2.78 6.99 23.35
CA ASN A 45 1.86 7.91 22.69
C ASN A 45 2.55 8.79 21.64
N ILE A 46 3.06 8.15 20.60
CA ILE A 46 3.77 8.83 19.50
C ILE A 46 2.86 9.75 18.66
N ALA A 47 1.54 9.64 18.78
CA ALA A 47 0.58 10.49 18.09
C ALA A 47 0.58 11.95 18.57
N GLU A 48 1.10 12.23 19.77
CA GLU A 48 1.34 13.59 20.24
C GLU A 48 2.58 14.23 19.60
N VAL A 49 3.46 13.40 19.02
CA VAL A 49 4.74 13.84 18.47
C VAL A 49 4.70 13.92 16.95
N PHE A 50 4.04 12.96 16.31
CA PHE A 50 3.99 12.86 14.86
C PHE A 50 2.53 12.86 14.37
N PRO A 51 2.23 13.51 13.23
CA PRO A 51 0.86 13.61 12.76
C PRO A 51 0.40 12.34 12.04
N THR A 52 -0.91 12.21 11.89
CA THR A 52 -1.49 11.34 10.87
C THR A 52 -1.27 11.95 9.49
N ILE A 53 -0.82 11.16 8.53
CA ILE A 53 -0.60 11.56 7.14
C ILE A 53 -1.76 11.07 6.30
N SER A 54 -2.25 11.90 5.40
CA SER A 54 -3.36 11.58 4.49
C SER A 54 -2.84 11.50 3.06
N LEU A 55 -2.87 10.30 2.47
CA LEU A 55 -2.59 10.09 1.06
C LEU A 55 -3.89 10.26 0.26
N ASN A 56 -3.98 11.32 -0.52
CA ASN A 56 -5.19 11.67 -1.26
C ASN A 56 -5.12 11.15 -2.70
N PHE A 57 -6.19 10.48 -3.12
CA PHE A 57 -6.36 9.88 -4.44
C PHE A 57 -7.53 10.55 -5.17
N ALA A 58 -7.65 10.27 -6.47
CA ALA A 58 -8.76 10.76 -7.28
C ALA A 58 -10.12 10.28 -6.71
N GLY A 59 -11.17 11.09 -6.93
CA GLY A 59 -12.52 10.80 -6.43
C GLY A 59 -12.67 11.02 -4.92
N ASP A 60 -11.89 11.95 -4.36
CA ASP A 60 -11.89 12.34 -2.94
C ASP A 60 -11.61 11.18 -1.97
N ALA A 61 -11.02 10.09 -2.49
CA ALA A 61 -10.60 8.96 -1.68
C ALA A 61 -9.31 9.29 -0.94
N SER A 62 -9.25 8.94 0.34
CA SER A 62 -8.09 9.21 1.18
C SER A 62 -7.68 7.98 1.98
N MET A 63 -6.37 7.75 2.07
CA MET A 63 -5.76 6.71 2.89
C MET A 63 -4.95 7.37 4.00
N ASN A 64 -5.40 7.17 5.24
CA ASN A 64 -4.73 7.71 6.41
C ASN A 64 -3.66 6.75 6.93
N LEU A 65 -2.46 7.27 7.15
CA LEU A 65 -1.32 6.62 7.80
C LEU A 65 -1.12 7.23 9.17
N THR A 66 -1.30 6.43 10.21
CA THR A 66 -0.96 6.79 11.59
C THR A 66 0.57 6.76 11.78
N PRO A 67 1.12 7.42 12.82
CA PRO A 67 2.55 7.35 13.14
C PRO A 67 3.09 5.92 13.22
N THR A 68 2.31 4.97 13.74
CA THR A 68 2.70 3.55 13.81
C THR A 68 2.75 2.86 12.45
N ASP A 69 2.05 3.40 11.45
CA ASP A 69 2.09 2.86 10.09
C ASP A 69 3.42 3.23 9.42
N TYR A 70 3.94 4.45 9.60
CA TYR A 70 5.13 4.91 8.87
C TYR A 70 6.41 5.00 9.70
N LEU A 71 6.35 4.87 11.03
CA LEU A 71 7.52 4.83 11.92
C LEU A 71 7.74 3.46 12.53
N LYS A 72 9.01 3.12 12.75
CA LYS A 72 9.49 1.94 13.46
C LYS A 72 10.06 2.35 14.79
N ASP A 73 9.63 1.70 15.86
CA ASP A 73 10.39 1.69 17.11
C ASP A 73 11.71 0.92 16.92
N MET A 74 12.82 1.61 17.16
CA MET A 74 14.18 1.06 17.08
C MET A 74 14.82 0.94 18.46
N GLY A 75 14.04 1.06 19.53
CA GLY A 75 14.49 1.01 20.91
C GLY A 75 15.00 2.36 21.41
N PHE A 76 15.94 2.32 22.36
CA PHE A 76 16.41 3.51 23.05
C PHE A 76 17.88 3.83 22.73
N VAL A 77 18.20 5.12 22.63
CA VAL A 77 19.56 5.65 22.52
C VAL A 77 19.73 6.72 23.58
N ASP A 78 20.67 6.54 24.50
CA ASP A 78 20.95 7.46 25.62
C ASP A 78 19.68 7.85 26.42
N GLY A 79 18.78 6.89 26.62
CA GLY A 79 17.52 7.09 27.36
C GLY A 79 16.38 7.75 26.56
N ALA A 80 16.62 8.18 25.32
CA ALA A 80 15.60 8.67 24.41
C ALA A 80 15.07 7.53 23.52
N ALA A 81 13.78 7.53 23.21
CA ALA A 81 13.20 6.56 22.28
C ALA A 81 13.53 6.95 20.82
N LYS A 82 13.98 5.98 20.02
CA LYS A 82 14.38 6.16 18.63
C LYS A 82 13.31 5.62 17.70
N TRP A 83 12.76 6.51 16.88
CA TRP A 83 11.76 6.17 15.88
C TRP A 83 12.28 6.45 14.48
N CYS A 84 12.21 5.49 13.57
CA CYS A 84 12.73 5.62 12.20
C CYS A 84 11.64 5.43 11.17
N ILE A 85 11.69 6.20 10.09
CA ILE A 85 10.77 6.06 8.97
C ILE A 85 11.00 4.73 8.26
N HIS A 86 9.93 3.97 8.02
CA HIS A 86 10.00 2.63 7.44
C HIS A 86 10.19 2.59 5.91
N PHE A 87 9.95 3.70 5.21
CA PHE A 87 10.06 3.77 3.76
C PHE A 87 11.38 4.41 3.32
N ILE A 88 11.84 4.05 2.11
CA ILE A 88 13.06 4.60 1.54
C ILE A 88 12.73 5.92 0.84
N SER A 89 13.49 6.96 1.17
CA SER A 89 13.44 8.22 0.42
C SER A 89 14.29 8.12 -0.84
N ARG A 90 13.74 8.51 -1.98
CA ARG A 90 14.50 8.65 -3.25
C ARG A 90 14.29 10.04 -3.85
N ASN A 91 15.28 10.51 -4.61
CA ASN A 91 15.15 11.68 -5.47
C ASN A 91 14.41 11.34 -6.77
N LEU A 92 13.26 10.68 -6.63
CA LEU A 92 12.34 10.33 -7.71
C LEU A 92 10.99 10.94 -7.37
N SER A 93 10.27 11.41 -8.37
CA SER A 93 8.90 11.93 -8.21
C SER A 93 7.84 10.83 -8.11
N LEU A 94 8.25 9.59 -7.87
CA LEU A 94 7.39 8.41 -7.86
C LEU A 94 7.23 7.90 -6.43
N THR A 95 5.98 7.65 -6.05
CA THR A 95 5.64 6.98 -4.79
C THR A 95 5.31 5.52 -5.08
N THR A 96 5.90 4.60 -4.33
CA THR A 96 5.55 3.17 -4.34
C THR A 96 4.96 2.83 -2.99
N LEU A 97 3.73 2.31 -2.99
CA LEU A 97 3.06 1.82 -1.80
C LEU A 97 3.26 0.30 -1.74
N GLY A 98 4.02 -0.15 -0.75
CA GLY A 98 4.39 -1.53 -0.50
C GLY A 98 3.90 -1.99 0.86
N ASP A 99 4.62 -2.95 1.44
CA ASP A 99 4.12 -3.79 2.53
C ASP A 99 3.76 -2.97 3.77
N VAL A 100 4.41 -1.83 4.00
CA VAL A 100 4.18 -1.01 5.20
C VAL A 100 2.87 -0.24 5.06
N VAL A 101 2.65 0.42 3.93
CA VAL A 101 1.38 1.14 3.68
C VAL A 101 0.21 0.18 3.50
N LEU A 102 0.45 -0.98 2.89
CA LEU A 102 -0.59 -1.98 2.60
C LEU A 102 -0.86 -2.92 3.78
N LYS A 103 -0.07 -2.87 4.85
CA LYS A 103 -0.30 -3.66 6.07
C LYS A 103 -1.68 -3.37 6.65
N ASP A 104 -2.35 -4.43 7.12
CA ASP A 104 -3.67 -4.36 7.75
C ASP A 104 -4.72 -3.64 6.88
N ARG A 105 -4.63 -3.86 5.57
CA ARG A 105 -5.60 -3.39 4.58
C ARG A 105 -5.94 -4.49 3.58
N ILE A 106 -7.23 -4.60 3.26
CA ILE A 106 -7.69 -5.36 2.11
C ILE A 106 -7.59 -4.45 0.89
N ILE A 107 -6.86 -4.90 -0.13
CA ILE A 107 -6.71 -4.18 -1.40
C ILE A 107 -7.52 -4.89 -2.48
N VAL A 108 -8.36 -4.15 -3.19
CA VAL A 108 -9.22 -4.66 -4.26
C VAL A 108 -8.79 -4.07 -5.58
N TYR A 109 -8.45 -4.94 -6.52
CA TYR A 109 -8.17 -4.59 -7.91
C TYR A 109 -9.39 -4.92 -8.77
N ASP A 110 -10.23 -3.92 -9.04
CA ASP A 110 -11.38 -4.06 -9.93
C ASP A 110 -10.92 -3.79 -11.37
N LEU A 111 -10.39 -4.83 -12.02
CA LEU A 111 -9.84 -4.75 -13.38
C LEU A 111 -10.90 -4.37 -14.41
N ALA A 112 -12.15 -4.83 -14.22
CA ALA A 112 -13.26 -4.56 -15.13
C ALA A 112 -13.61 -3.06 -15.16
N ARG A 113 -13.53 -2.39 -14.01
CA ARG A 113 -13.78 -0.95 -13.90
C ARG A 113 -12.50 -0.12 -13.80
N GLN A 114 -11.33 -0.72 -14.01
CA GLN A 114 -10.01 -0.08 -13.97
C GLN A 114 -9.79 0.79 -12.71
N ARG A 115 -10.18 0.28 -11.54
CA ARG A 115 -10.07 1.03 -10.27
C ARG A 115 -9.44 0.17 -9.19
N ILE A 116 -8.86 0.86 -8.22
CA ILE A 116 -8.33 0.28 -6.99
C ILE A 116 -9.17 0.74 -5.81
N GLY A 117 -9.40 -0.15 -4.86
CA GLY A 117 -10.06 0.15 -3.60
C GLY A 117 -9.28 -0.44 -2.42
N TRP A 118 -9.47 0.13 -1.24
CA TRP A 118 -8.88 -0.38 0.00
C TRP A 118 -9.85 -0.25 1.16
N ALA A 119 -9.70 -1.13 2.15
CA ALA A 119 -10.39 -1.04 3.44
C ALA A 119 -9.45 -1.47 4.56
N ASN A 120 -9.52 -0.82 5.73
CA ASN A 120 -8.76 -1.24 6.90
C ASN A 120 -9.29 -2.60 7.38
N HIS A 121 -8.38 -3.54 7.65
CA HIS A 121 -8.71 -4.87 8.15
C HIS A 121 -7.53 -5.41 8.94
N ASN A 122 -7.77 -5.90 10.16
CA ASN A 122 -6.73 -6.59 10.90
C ASN A 122 -6.45 -7.93 10.19
N CYS A 123 -5.31 -8.04 9.51
CA CYS A 123 -4.96 -9.21 8.70
C CYS A 123 -4.63 -10.46 9.53
N SER A 124 -4.64 -10.36 10.87
CA SER A 124 -4.63 -11.51 11.78
C SER A 124 -6.03 -12.14 11.96
N LEU A 125 -7.09 -11.43 11.54
CA LEU A 125 -8.46 -11.92 11.56
C LEU A 125 -8.85 -12.52 10.21
N LEU A 126 -9.69 -13.54 10.26
CA LEU A 126 -10.25 -14.17 9.07
C LEU A 126 -11.13 -13.18 8.28
N VAL A 127 -11.02 -13.25 6.96
CA VAL A 127 -11.91 -12.52 6.04
C VAL A 127 -13.07 -13.44 5.68
N ASN A 128 -14.28 -13.06 6.07
CA ASN A 128 -15.48 -13.78 5.65
C ASN A 128 -15.85 -13.33 4.22
N VAL A 129 -15.56 -14.18 3.24
CA VAL A 129 -15.89 -13.90 1.84
C VAL A 129 -17.24 -14.52 1.52
N SER A 130 -18.25 -13.69 1.26
CA SER A 130 -19.48 -14.14 0.59
C SER A 130 -19.31 -13.98 -0.91
N ILE A 131 -19.24 -15.09 -1.63
CA ILE A 131 -19.28 -15.05 -3.10
C ILE A 131 -20.74 -14.84 -3.50
N THR A 132 -21.12 -13.60 -3.78
CA THR A 132 -22.27 -13.36 -4.65
C THR A 132 -21.79 -13.71 -6.06
N SER A 133 -22.02 -14.95 -6.50
CA SER A 133 -21.84 -15.25 -7.91
C SER A 133 -22.92 -14.47 -8.65
N ASP A 134 -22.59 -13.27 -9.13
CA ASP A 134 -23.14 -12.89 -10.41
C ASP A 134 -22.64 -13.99 -11.35
N THR A 135 -23.57 -14.81 -11.82
CA THR A 135 -23.33 -15.87 -12.79
C THR A 135 -22.72 -15.22 -14.04
N TYR A 136 -21.41 -15.04 -14.05
CA TYR A 136 -20.65 -15.02 -15.28
C TYR A 136 -20.75 -16.44 -15.79
N ASP A 137 -21.73 -16.65 -16.66
CA ASP A 137 -22.00 -17.94 -17.25
C ASP A 137 -20.81 -18.29 -18.17
N VAL A 138 -19.77 -18.90 -17.59
CA VAL A 138 -18.55 -19.36 -18.27
C VAL A 138 -18.91 -20.29 -19.44
N THR A 139 -20.12 -20.86 -19.40
CA THR A 139 -20.71 -21.67 -20.48
C THR A 139 -20.97 -20.86 -21.76
N LEU A 140 -21.33 -19.57 -21.67
CA LEU A 140 -21.58 -18.71 -22.83
C LEU A 140 -20.28 -18.31 -23.53
N ALA A 141 -19.24 -17.97 -22.79
CA ALA A 141 -17.93 -17.68 -23.38
C ALA A 141 -17.32 -18.94 -24.02
N SER A 142 -17.39 -20.08 -23.33
CA SER A 142 -16.90 -21.36 -23.86
C SER A 142 -17.61 -21.80 -25.14
N THR A 143 -18.95 -21.68 -25.20
CA THR A 143 -19.71 -22.02 -26.41
C THR A 143 -19.40 -21.08 -27.58
N ILE A 144 -19.17 -19.79 -27.33
CA ILE A 144 -18.76 -18.83 -28.37
C ILE A 144 -17.38 -19.18 -28.95
N TYR A 145 -16.39 -19.50 -28.11
CA TYR A 145 -15.06 -19.90 -28.60
C TYR A 145 -15.10 -21.20 -29.40
N HIS A 146 -15.91 -22.18 -28.98
CA HIS A 146 -16.11 -23.41 -29.74
C HIS A 146 -16.83 -23.17 -31.08
N MET A 147 -17.84 -22.31 -31.11
CA MET A 147 -18.55 -21.94 -32.33
C MET A 147 -17.65 -21.16 -33.30
N LEU A 148 -16.84 -20.21 -32.82
CA LEU A 148 -15.85 -19.50 -33.65
C LEU A 148 -14.79 -20.46 -34.22
N GLY A 149 -14.32 -21.43 -33.41
CA GLY A 149 -13.37 -22.45 -33.86
C GLY A 149 -13.95 -23.36 -34.95
N LEU A 150 -15.21 -23.78 -34.83
CA LEU A 150 -15.93 -24.55 -35.85
C LEU A 150 -16.15 -23.73 -37.13
N ILE A 151 -16.54 -22.46 -37.01
CA ILE A 151 -16.73 -21.56 -38.16
C ILE A 151 -15.42 -21.37 -38.90
N LEU A 152 -14.31 -21.12 -38.20
CA LEU A 152 -12.98 -21.02 -38.80
C LEU A 152 -12.55 -22.33 -39.46
N PHE A 153 -12.81 -23.48 -38.84
CA PHE A 153 -12.49 -24.79 -39.40
C PHE A 153 -13.28 -25.08 -40.70
N ILE A 154 -14.59 -24.78 -40.69
CA ILE A 154 -15.45 -24.93 -41.88
C ILE A 154 -15.03 -23.97 -42.99
N LEU A 155 -14.73 -22.71 -42.67
CA LEU A 155 -14.21 -21.75 -43.64
C LEU A 155 -12.89 -22.23 -44.27
N ASN A 156 -12.00 -22.86 -43.50
CA ASN A 156 -10.76 -23.43 -44.04
C ASN A 156 -11.01 -24.65 -44.95
N LEU A 157 -12.03 -25.48 -44.67
CA LEU A 157 -12.38 -26.63 -45.51
C LEU A 157 -13.00 -26.22 -46.86
N PHE A 158 -13.77 -25.13 -46.91
CA PHE A 158 -14.38 -24.62 -48.15
C PHE A 158 -13.42 -23.79 -49.02
N TRP A 159 -12.28 -23.35 -48.47
CA TRP A 159 -11.25 -22.61 -49.20
C TRP A 159 -10.05 -23.47 -49.62
N SER A 160 -10.01 -24.76 -49.25
CA SER A 160 -8.95 -25.69 -49.62
C SER A 160 -9.34 -26.68 -50.74
N GLN A 161 -10.37 -26.39 -51.54
CA GLN A 161 -10.71 -27.10 -52.77
C GLN A 161 -10.74 -26.14 -53.97
#